data_AF-A0A2N5ZCY4-F1
#
_entry.id   AF-A0A2N5ZCY4-F1
#
_cell.length_a   1.000
_cell.length_b   1.000
_cell.length_c   1.000
_cell.angle_alpha   90.00
_cell.angle_beta   90.00
_cell.angle_gamma   90.00
#
_symmetry.space_group_name_H-M   'P 1'
#
loop_
_entity.id
_entity.type
_entity.pdbx_description
1 polymer ?
#
loop_
_entity_poly.entity_id
_entity_poly.type
_entity_poly.pdbx_seq_one_letter_code
_entity_poly.pdbx_strand_id
1 'polypeptide(L)'
;MSKYLFFIFFSFFYFQCTAQSGNANHTYIDKNDLENYIRILASDSLKGRYTGSVGQKKAAKFIAKKYSKIGLTPFYPDSYYEEFQLEECFWSEIYIRTNTKTLFNNKEISYLGKKEQNIEIELELVFGGYGTESELNQIDLKDKLVLVFTDNVRASFYINTKLYDSGAYGVVFANVDDVKQFGSIKDSQGKYLLRKRITFLEKNSIPKDKIEKFQEFVVSNNQIKNLTGISISRLNRFIQSKNINE
;
A
#
# COMPACT_ATOMS: atom_id res chain seq x y z
N MET A 1 -0.77 -14.55 -82.07
CA MET A 1 0.41 -14.65 -81.18
C MET A 1 0.61 -13.43 -80.24
N SER A 2 -0.21 -12.37 -80.28
CA SER A 2 0.04 -11.16 -79.44
C SER A 2 -0.60 -11.15 -78.04
N LYS A 3 -1.55 -12.06 -77.70
CA LYS A 3 -2.20 -12.08 -76.38
C LYS A 3 -1.37 -12.72 -75.25
N TYR A 4 -0.42 -13.60 -75.59
CA TYR A 4 0.48 -14.23 -74.61
C TYR A 4 1.73 -13.39 -74.32
N LEU A 5 2.06 -12.43 -75.19
CA LEU A 5 3.20 -11.53 -75.01
C LEU A 5 2.99 -10.57 -73.82
N PHE A 6 1.74 -10.19 -73.55
CA PHE A 6 1.39 -9.31 -72.42
C PHE A 6 1.42 -10.05 -71.07
N PHE A 7 1.15 -11.36 -71.06
CA PHE A 7 1.20 -12.17 -69.85
C PHE A 7 2.64 -12.46 -69.39
N ILE A 8 3.59 -12.55 -70.32
CA ILE A 8 5.02 -12.72 -70.01
C ILE A 8 5.62 -11.45 -69.39
N PHE A 9 5.11 -10.26 -69.76
CA PHE A 9 5.57 -8.99 -69.18
C PHE A 9 5.06 -8.77 -67.75
N PHE A 10 3.87 -9.27 -67.40
CA PHE A 10 3.33 -9.20 -66.04
C PHE A 10 4.00 -10.20 -65.08
N SER A 11 4.53 -11.31 -65.60
CA SER A 11 5.28 -12.30 -64.80
C SER A 11 6.66 -11.82 -64.34
N PHE A 12 7.24 -10.82 -65.01
CA PHE A 12 8.57 -10.28 -64.65
C PHE A 12 8.51 -9.20 -63.55
N PHE A 13 7.31 -8.69 -63.22
CA PHE A 13 7.13 -7.65 -62.20
C PHE A 13 6.94 -8.19 -60.77
N TYR A 14 6.80 -9.52 -60.62
CA TYR A 14 6.62 -10.18 -59.31
C TYR A 14 7.93 -10.57 -58.61
N PHE A 15 9.09 -10.21 -59.15
CA PHE A 15 10.40 -10.57 -58.60
C PHE A 15 11.20 -9.40 -58.02
N GLN A 16 10.53 -8.46 -57.37
CA GLN A 16 11.17 -7.61 -56.35
C GLN A 16 10.50 -7.80 -54.99
N CYS A 17 10.58 -9.02 -54.49
CA CYS A 17 10.64 -9.21 -53.04
C CYS A 17 12.05 -8.77 -52.62
N THR A 18 12.23 -7.50 -52.31
CA THR A 18 13.27 -7.15 -51.35
C THR A 18 12.81 -7.76 -50.04
N ALA A 19 13.24 -8.99 -49.78
CA ALA A 19 13.40 -9.42 -48.40
C ALA A 19 14.19 -8.29 -47.75
N GLN A 20 13.61 -7.60 -46.77
CA GLN A 20 14.43 -6.83 -45.85
C GLN A 20 15.39 -7.86 -45.30
N SER A 21 16.62 -7.89 -45.82
CA SER A 21 17.71 -8.49 -45.09
C SER A 21 17.71 -7.66 -43.82
N GLY A 22 17.09 -8.20 -42.78
CA GLY A 22 17.27 -7.73 -41.44
C GLY A 22 18.74 -7.98 -41.13
N ASN A 23 19.61 -7.13 -41.65
CA ASN A 23 20.71 -6.63 -40.84
C ASN A 23 20.05 -5.86 -39.70
N ALA A 24 19.38 -6.60 -38.82
CA ALA A 24 19.45 -6.30 -37.42
C ALA A 24 20.94 -6.41 -37.13
N ASN A 25 21.65 -5.30 -37.35
CA ASN A 25 22.84 -5.01 -36.57
C ASN A 25 22.34 -5.19 -35.14
N HIS A 26 22.55 -6.38 -34.59
CA HIS A 26 22.23 -6.64 -33.21
C HIS A 26 23.15 -5.71 -32.44
N THR A 27 22.63 -4.55 -32.08
CA THR A 27 23.33 -3.59 -31.23
C THR A 27 23.32 -4.23 -29.85
N TYR A 28 24.27 -5.13 -29.63
CA TYR A 28 24.45 -5.76 -28.34
C TYR A 28 24.89 -4.67 -27.36
N ILE A 29 24.13 -4.49 -26.29
CA ILE A 29 24.56 -3.68 -25.15
C ILE A 29 25.76 -4.41 -24.55
N ASP A 30 26.92 -3.77 -24.56
CA ASP A 30 28.10 -4.31 -23.90
C ASP A 30 28.18 -3.88 -22.42
N LYS A 31 29.20 -4.36 -21.72
CA LYS A 31 29.43 -4.00 -20.32
C LYS A 31 29.61 -2.49 -20.11
N ASN A 32 30.28 -1.81 -21.04
CA ASN A 32 30.56 -0.38 -20.94
C ASN A 32 29.28 0.44 -21.13
N ASP A 33 28.42 0.04 -22.08
CA ASP A 33 27.11 0.65 -22.27
C ASP A 33 26.24 0.53 -21.02
N LEU A 34 26.16 -0.68 -20.45
CA LEU A 34 25.40 -0.92 -19.22
C LEU A 34 25.93 -0.08 -18.05
N GLU A 35 27.25 -0.07 -17.85
CA GLU A 35 27.89 0.72 -16.81
C GLU A 35 27.57 2.22 -16.98
N ASN A 36 27.68 2.74 -18.20
CA ASN A 36 27.35 4.13 -18.51
C ASN A 36 25.89 4.46 -18.21
N TYR A 37 24.95 3.57 -18.55
CA TYR A 37 23.52 3.80 -18.30
C TYR A 37 23.23 3.84 -16.81
N ILE A 38 23.79 2.90 -16.05
CA ILE A 38 23.63 2.85 -14.59
C ILE A 38 24.26 4.09 -13.95
N ARG A 39 25.47 4.48 -14.35
CA ARG A 39 26.13 5.69 -13.82
C ARG A 39 25.30 6.94 -14.00
N ILE A 40 24.70 7.12 -15.19
CA ILE A 40 23.84 8.28 -15.45
C ILE A 40 22.57 8.20 -14.61
N LEU A 41 21.88 7.07 -14.65
CA LEU A 41 20.61 6.89 -13.94
C LEU A 41 20.80 7.00 -12.42
N ALA A 42 21.92 6.55 -11.87
CA ALA A 42 22.25 6.61 -10.45
C ALA A 42 23.02 7.88 -10.05
N SER A 43 23.27 8.82 -10.97
CA SER A 43 24.05 10.02 -10.66
C SER A 43 23.30 11.01 -9.76
N ASP A 44 24.08 11.75 -8.95
CA ASP A 44 23.58 12.84 -8.10
C ASP A 44 22.86 13.94 -8.90
N SER A 45 23.14 14.06 -10.19
CA SER A 45 22.49 15.04 -11.07
C SER A 45 20.97 14.85 -11.20
N LEU A 46 20.50 13.62 -10.94
CA LEU A 46 19.08 13.29 -10.87
C LEU A 46 18.47 13.62 -9.50
N LYS A 47 19.27 13.68 -8.42
CA LYS A 47 18.81 13.93 -7.04
C LYS A 47 17.72 12.96 -6.57
N GLY A 48 17.80 11.71 -7.03
CA GLY A 48 16.76 10.68 -6.83
C GLY A 48 15.79 10.57 -8.01
N ARG A 49 14.96 9.53 -8.03
CA ARG A 49 14.00 9.26 -9.12
C ARG A 49 12.61 8.92 -8.60
N TYR A 50 12.22 9.54 -7.47
CA TYR A 50 10.87 9.37 -6.92
C TYR A 50 9.82 9.79 -7.95
N THR A 51 8.70 9.08 -8.02
CA THR A 51 7.62 9.35 -8.98
C THR A 51 7.22 10.83 -8.95
N GLY A 52 7.03 11.44 -10.11
CA GLY A 52 6.67 12.87 -10.24
C GLY A 52 7.80 13.87 -9.97
N SER A 53 8.95 13.44 -9.43
CA SER A 53 10.08 14.35 -9.15
C SER A 53 10.81 14.83 -10.41
N VAL A 54 11.54 15.94 -10.29
CA VAL A 54 12.41 16.46 -11.37
C VAL A 54 13.42 15.41 -11.84
N GLY A 55 13.97 14.61 -10.93
CA GLY A 55 14.92 13.55 -11.24
C GLY A 55 14.31 12.41 -12.06
N GLN A 56 13.06 12.02 -11.75
CA GLN A 56 12.31 11.07 -12.56
C GLN A 56 12.10 11.59 -13.99
N LYS A 57 11.74 12.87 -14.17
CA LYS A 57 11.58 13.49 -15.50
C LYS A 57 12.88 13.50 -16.31
N LYS A 58 14.01 13.79 -15.66
CA LYS A 58 15.35 13.71 -16.29
C LYS A 58 15.69 12.28 -16.73
N ALA A 59 15.41 11.29 -15.87
CA ALA A 59 15.62 9.89 -16.19
C ALA A 59 14.75 9.43 -17.39
N ALA A 60 13.47 9.80 -17.38
CA ALA A 60 12.55 9.50 -18.49
C ALA A 60 13.05 10.11 -19.82
N LYS A 61 13.54 11.36 -19.79
CA LYS A 61 14.15 12.00 -20.97
C LYS A 61 15.42 11.29 -21.45
N PHE A 62 16.25 10.79 -20.54
CA PHE A 62 17.42 10.00 -20.90
C PHE A 62 17.01 8.70 -21.60
N ILE A 63 16.03 7.98 -21.06
CA ILE A 63 15.53 6.72 -21.63
C ILE A 63 14.88 6.95 -23.00
N ALA A 64 14.01 7.95 -23.13
CA ALA A 64 13.38 8.32 -24.41
C ALA A 64 14.42 8.65 -25.50
N LYS A 65 15.49 9.37 -25.15
CA LYS A 65 16.62 9.63 -26.07
C LYS A 65 17.33 8.34 -26.50
N LYS A 66 17.47 7.36 -25.60
CA LYS A 66 18.06 6.06 -25.94
C LYS A 66 17.16 5.26 -26.88
N TYR A 67 15.86 5.22 -26.64
CA TYR A 67 14.89 4.60 -27.54
C TYR A 67 14.90 5.22 -28.94
N SER A 68 14.89 6.55 -29.02
CA SER A 68 15.03 7.25 -30.30
C SER A 68 16.35 6.93 -31.00
N LYS A 69 17.48 6.89 -30.28
CA LYS A 69 18.80 6.60 -30.87
C LYS A 69 18.87 5.19 -31.48
N ILE A 70 18.18 4.21 -30.90
CA ILE A 70 18.17 2.83 -31.40
C ILE A 70 17.09 2.58 -32.46
N GLY A 71 16.33 3.61 -32.85
CA GLY A 71 15.28 3.50 -33.86
C GLY A 71 14.01 2.80 -33.38
N LEU A 72 13.77 2.75 -32.05
CA LEU A 72 12.53 2.18 -31.53
C LEU A 72 11.35 3.05 -31.96
N THR A 73 10.34 2.46 -32.58
CA THR A 73 9.11 3.17 -32.92
C THR A 73 8.33 3.49 -31.63
N PRO A 74 7.94 4.74 -31.39
CA PRO A 74 7.14 5.07 -30.22
C PRO A 74 5.75 4.45 -30.35
N PHE A 75 5.17 4.04 -29.23
CA PHE A 75 3.81 3.51 -29.20
C PHE A 75 2.76 4.60 -29.49
N TYR A 76 3.01 5.82 -29.00
CA TYR A 76 2.20 7.00 -29.31
C TYR A 76 2.81 7.75 -30.50
N PRO A 77 2.00 8.34 -31.41
CA PRO A 77 2.46 8.89 -32.69
C PRO A 77 3.72 9.77 -32.63
N ASP A 78 3.89 10.54 -31.56
CA ASP A 78 5.02 11.48 -31.39
C ASP A 78 5.66 11.44 -29.99
N SER A 79 5.47 10.34 -29.23
CA SER A 79 5.89 10.30 -27.83
C SER A 79 6.34 8.93 -27.35
N TYR A 80 7.49 8.90 -26.67
CA TYR A 80 7.95 7.74 -25.87
C TYR A 80 7.37 7.74 -24.45
N TYR A 81 6.52 8.70 -24.12
CA TYR A 81 5.93 8.86 -22.79
C TYR A 81 4.48 8.42 -22.80
N GLU A 82 4.12 7.64 -21.77
CA GLU A 82 2.75 7.40 -21.37
C GLU A 82 2.42 8.31 -20.19
N GLU A 83 1.39 9.13 -20.35
CA GLU A 83 0.91 10.01 -19.28
C GLU A 83 -0.16 9.28 -18.46
N PHE A 84 -0.06 9.38 -17.13
CA PHE A 84 -1.04 8.84 -16.21
C PHE A 84 -1.31 9.85 -15.09
N GLN A 85 -2.55 9.84 -14.61
CA GLN A 85 -2.95 10.67 -13.47
C GLN A 85 -2.46 10.04 -12.18
N LEU A 86 -1.86 10.88 -11.36
CA LEU A 86 -1.33 10.52 -10.05
C LEU A 86 -2.04 11.37 -9.00
N GLU A 87 -2.19 10.80 -7.81
CA GLU A 87 -2.68 11.49 -6.62
C GLU A 87 -1.65 11.42 -5.50
N GLU A 88 -1.65 12.43 -4.64
CA GLU A 88 -0.86 12.46 -3.42
C GLU A 88 -1.74 12.04 -2.24
N CYS A 89 -1.41 10.90 -1.63
CA CYS A 89 -2.11 10.36 -0.48
C CYS A 89 -1.22 10.45 0.76
N PHE A 90 -1.77 10.99 1.84
CA PHE A 90 -1.13 11.04 3.14
C PHE A 90 -2.18 10.98 4.24
N TRP A 91 -1.78 10.44 5.39
CA TRP A 91 -2.58 10.52 6.59
C TRP A 91 -2.41 11.91 7.21
N SER A 92 -3.52 12.59 7.49
CA SER A 92 -3.53 13.86 8.21
C SER A 92 -3.46 13.59 9.72
N GLU A 93 -4.50 13.95 10.46
CA GLU A 93 -4.63 13.67 11.89
C GLU A 93 -5.40 12.37 12.08
N ILE A 94 -4.76 11.40 12.74
CA ILE A 94 -5.42 10.19 13.20
C ILE A 94 -5.43 10.22 14.73
N TYR A 95 -6.61 10.03 15.31
CA TYR A 95 -6.80 10.05 16.75
C TYR A 95 -7.96 9.16 17.18
N ILE A 96 -7.97 8.81 18.46
CA ILE A 96 -9.14 8.29 19.16
C ILE A 96 -9.49 9.30 20.26
N ARG A 97 -10.72 9.80 20.25
CA ARG A 97 -11.20 10.73 21.26
C ARG A 97 -12.07 9.97 22.26
N THR A 98 -11.75 10.14 23.54
CA THR A 98 -12.54 9.62 24.66
C THR A 98 -13.10 10.80 25.45
N ASN A 99 -14.00 10.53 26.39
CA ASN A 99 -14.55 11.56 27.28
C ASN A 99 -13.49 12.26 28.15
N THR A 100 -12.32 11.63 28.35
CA THR A 100 -11.28 12.15 29.25
C THR A 100 -10.06 12.68 28.52
N LYS A 101 -9.74 12.13 27.34
CA LYS A 101 -8.51 12.43 26.62
C LYS A 101 -8.62 12.09 25.13
N THR A 102 -7.95 12.88 24.30
CA THR A 102 -7.65 12.53 22.90
C THR A 102 -6.29 11.83 22.81
N LEU A 103 -6.27 10.65 22.19
CA LEU A 103 -5.08 9.84 21.94
C LEU A 103 -4.66 10.01 20.48
N PHE A 104 -3.44 10.49 20.23
CA PHE A 104 -2.99 10.78 18.87
C PHE A 104 -2.11 9.67 18.30
N ASN A 105 -2.22 9.47 16.99
CA ASN A 105 -1.35 8.57 16.24
C ASN A 105 0.12 8.99 16.36
N ASN A 106 1.01 8.01 16.38
CA ASN A 106 2.44 8.19 16.60
C ASN A 106 2.80 8.82 17.97
N LYS A 107 1.87 8.81 18.93
CA LYS A 107 2.09 9.22 20.33
C LYS A 107 1.57 8.16 21.29
N GLU A 108 0.25 8.14 21.51
CA GLU A 108 -0.45 7.20 22.38
C GLU A 108 -0.99 5.97 21.65
N ILE A 109 -1.27 6.12 20.37
CA ILE A 109 -1.76 5.05 19.50
C ILE A 109 -0.90 4.95 18.24
N SER A 110 -0.95 3.80 17.59
CA SER A 110 -0.41 3.55 16.24
C SER A 110 -1.52 2.97 15.39
N TYR A 111 -1.94 3.71 14.36
CA TYR A 111 -2.92 3.24 13.39
C TYR A 111 -2.26 2.31 12.37
N LEU A 112 -2.82 1.13 12.17
CA LEU A 112 -2.36 0.10 11.24
C LEU A 112 -3.41 -0.24 10.16
N GLY A 113 -4.60 0.36 10.24
CA GLY A 113 -5.63 0.19 9.23
C GLY A 113 -5.26 0.79 7.87
N LYS A 114 -6.05 0.44 6.85
CA LYS A 114 -5.81 0.85 5.46
C LYS A 114 -6.82 1.87 4.94
N LYS A 115 -8.01 1.98 5.54
CA LYS A 115 -9.11 2.81 5.04
C LYS A 115 -9.15 4.17 5.69
N GLU A 116 -9.15 5.20 4.86
CA GLU A 116 -9.36 6.57 5.28
C GLU A 116 -10.75 6.80 5.87
N GLN A 117 -10.77 7.44 7.04
CA GLN A 117 -11.97 7.88 7.71
C GLN A 117 -11.92 9.40 7.84
N ASN A 118 -12.56 10.09 6.90
CA ASN A 118 -12.52 11.56 6.79
C ASN A 118 -13.58 12.28 7.64
N ILE A 119 -14.41 11.51 8.36
CA ILE A 119 -15.48 12.02 9.22
C ILE A 119 -15.30 11.39 10.60
N GLU A 120 -15.46 12.17 11.66
CA GLU A 120 -15.45 11.61 13.00
C GLU A 120 -16.72 10.79 13.27
N ILE A 121 -16.53 9.60 13.82
CA ILE A 121 -17.60 8.67 14.15
C ILE A 121 -17.51 8.30 15.62
N GLU A 122 -18.67 8.20 16.26
CA GLU A 122 -18.78 7.73 17.63
C GLU A 122 -19.01 6.21 17.62
N LEU A 123 -18.18 5.48 18.35
CA LEU A 123 -18.21 4.03 18.41
C LEU A 123 -18.15 3.58 19.87
N GLU A 124 -18.94 2.56 20.18
CA GLU A 124 -18.81 1.86 21.45
C GLU A 124 -17.52 1.04 21.47
N LEU A 125 -16.79 1.09 22.57
CA LEU A 125 -15.61 0.26 22.82
C LEU A 125 -15.98 -0.89 23.75
N VAL A 126 -15.80 -2.13 23.30
CA VAL A 126 -15.99 -3.34 24.11
C VAL A 126 -14.66 -4.04 24.38
N PHE A 127 -14.58 -4.79 25.48
CA PHE A 127 -13.39 -5.56 25.82
C PHE A 127 -13.53 -7.02 25.38
N GLY A 128 -12.63 -7.48 24.50
CA GLY A 128 -12.65 -8.83 23.91
C GLY A 128 -11.68 -9.82 24.54
N GLY A 129 -11.10 -9.52 25.71
CA GLY A 129 -10.12 -10.40 26.35
C GLY A 129 -8.88 -10.64 25.48
N TYR A 130 -8.48 -11.90 25.33
CA TYR A 130 -7.41 -12.32 24.40
C TYR A 130 -7.92 -12.61 22.97
N GLY A 131 -9.19 -12.33 22.67
CA GLY A 131 -9.80 -12.56 21.36
C GLY A 131 -10.13 -14.04 21.10
N THR A 132 -10.20 -14.87 22.14
CA THR A 132 -10.60 -16.28 22.00
C THR A 132 -12.08 -16.37 21.62
N GLU A 133 -12.51 -17.51 21.08
CA GLU A 133 -13.93 -17.70 20.70
C GLU A 133 -14.88 -17.66 21.89
N SER A 134 -14.50 -18.29 22.99
CA SER A 134 -15.30 -18.26 24.22
C SER A 134 -15.45 -16.86 24.80
N GLU A 135 -14.48 -15.98 24.59
CA GLU A 135 -14.52 -14.58 25.02
C GLU A 135 -15.40 -13.77 24.08
N LEU A 136 -15.08 -13.76 22.77
CA LEU A 136 -15.77 -12.95 21.78
C LEU A 136 -17.27 -13.28 21.66
N ASN A 137 -17.68 -14.52 21.95
CA ASN A 137 -19.10 -14.91 21.93
C ASN A 137 -19.91 -14.34 23.13
N GLN A 138 -19.28 -13.77 24.15
CA GLN A 138 -19.97 -13.17 25.31
C GLN A 138 -20.39 -11.72 25.07
N ILE A 139 -19.91 -11.10 24.00
CA ILE A 139 -20.04 -9.67 23.73
C ILE A 139 -20.68 -9.43 22.37
N ASP A 140 -21.46 -8.36 22.28
CA ASP A 140 -21.95 -7.88 20.99
C ASP A 140 -20.83 -7.10 20.29
N LEU A 141 -20.44 -7.57 19.10
CA LEU A 141 -19.32 -7.03 18.33
C LEU A 141 -19.76 -6.07 17.23
N LYS A 142 -21.06 -6.07 16.88
CA LYS A 142 -21.53 -5.43 15.66
C LYS A 142 -21.35 -3.91 15.70
N ASP A 143 -20.65 -3.37 14.71
CA ASP A 143 -20.37 -1.94 14.57
C ASP A 143 -19.60 -1.34 15.77
N LYS A 144 -18.87 -2.17 16.53
CA LYS A 144 -18.08 -1.75 17.70
C LYS A 144 -16.59 -1.79 17.45
N LEU A 145 -15.87 -1.00 18.25
CA LEU A 145 -14.43 -1.09 18.37
C LEU A 145 -14.10 -2.09 19.50
N VAL A 146 -13.19 -3.03 19.26
CA VAL A 146 -12.91 -4.11 20.21
C VAL A 146 -11.49 -3.96 20.76
N LEU A 147 -11.33 -3.81 22.07
CA LEU A 147 -10.03 -3.89 22.72
C LEU A 147 -9.64 -5.35 22.94
N VAL A 148 -8.51 -5.77 22.38
CA VAL A 148 -7.97 -7.13 22.52
C VAL A 148 -6.55 -7.11 23.06
N PHE A 149 -6.29 -7.95 24.06
CA PHE A 149 -4.94 -8.22 24.53
C PHE A 149 -4.27 -9.29 23.68
N THR A 150 -3.00 -9.07 23.34
CA THR A 150 -2.22 -10.03 22.54
C THR A 150 -0.74 -9.92 22.89
N ASP A 151 -0.05 -11.05 22.86
CA ASP A 151 1.41 -11.13 22.97
C ASP A 151 2.13 -10.65 21.70
N ASN A 152 1.42 -10.63 20.57
CA ASN A 152 1.98 -10.22 19.28
C ASN A 152 0.97 -9.46 18.42
N VAL A 153 0.95 -8.15 18.64
CA VAL A 153 0.27 -7.14 17.80
C VAL A 153 0.59 -7.21 16.30
N ARG A 154 1.68 -7.85 15.87
CA ARG A 154 2.03 -8.01 14.44
C ARG A 154 1.39 -9.24 13.82
N ALA A 155 0.89 -10.17 14.64
CA ALA A 155 0.20 -11.38 14.20
C ALA A 155 -1.33 -11.20 14.25
N SER A 156 -1.83 -10.06 13.75
CA SER A 156 -3.23 -9.66 13.88
C SER A 156 -4.18 -10.33 12.89
N PHE A 157 -3.68 -10.96 11.82
CA PHE A 157 -4.50 -11.46 10.70
C PHE A 157 -5.69 -12.33 11.12
N TYR A 158 -5.47 -13.32 11.99
CA TYR A 158 -6.53 -14.23 12.42
C TYR A 158 -7.61 -13.54 13.25
N ILE A 159 -7.19 -12.72 14.24
CA ILE A 159 -8.11 -11.98 15.10
C ILE A 159 -8.89 -10.94 14.28
N ASN A 160 -8.21 -10.20 13.40
CA ASN A 160 -8.85 -9.23 12.52
C ASN A 160 -9.90 -9.86 11.62
N THR A 161 -9.58 -10.99 10.99
CA THR A 161 -10.53 -11.72 10.12
C THR A 161 -11.76 -12.12 10.92
N LYS A 162 -11.57 -12.70 12.10
CA LYS A 162 -12.66 -13.14 12.97
C LYS A 162 -13.54 -11.99 13.45
N LEU A 163 -12.95 -10.90 13.92
CA LEU A 163 -13.69 -9.72 14.37
C LEU A 163 -14.45 -9.08 13.20
N TYR A 164 -13.82 -8.97 12.03
CA TYR A 164 -14.45 -8.48 10.82
C TYR A 164 -15.66 -9.33 10.39
N ASP A 165 -15.49 -10.65 10.34
CA ASP A 165 -16.57 -11.59 10.00
C ASP A 165 -17.72 -11.55 11.03
N SER A 166 -17.42 -11.16 12.26
CA SER A 166 -18.40 -10.95 13.34
C SER A 166 -19.04 -9.56 13.32
N GLY A 167 -18.71 -8.71 12.34
CA GLY A 167 -19.29 -7.39 12.16
C GLY A 167 -18.65 -6.27 12.98
N ALA A 168 -17.50 -6.50 13.60
CA ALA A 168 -16.77 -5.44 14.32
C ALA A 168 -16.28 -4.36 13.37
N TYR A 169 -16.35 -3.11 13.81
CA TYR A 169 -15.87 -1.96 13.06
C TYR A 169 -14.34 -1.92 13.00
N GLY A 170 -13.70 -2.36 14.08
CA GLY A 170 -12.25 -2.39 14.19
C GLY A 170 -11.76 -3.02 15.48
N VAL A 171 -10.45 -3.02 15.63
CA VAL A 171 -9.75 -3.53 16.82
C VAL A 171 -8.75 -2.50 17.34
N VAL A 172 -8.60 -2.48 18.66
CA VAL A 172 -7.48 -1.85 19.35
C VAL A 172 -6.70 -2.95 20.04
N PHE A 173 -5.46 -3.20 19.61
CA PHE A 173 -4.58 -4.14 20.29
C PHE A 173 -3.79 -3.48 21.41
N ALA A 174 -3.57 -4.22 22.49
CA ALA A 174 -2.58 -3.91 23.49
C ALA A 174 -1.78 -5.16 23.86
N ASN A 175 -0.46 -5.02 23.98
CA ASN A 175 0.36 -6.06 24.56
C ASN A 175 0.65 -5.73 26.02
N VAL A 176 -0.17 -6.28 26.91
CA VAL A 176 -0.08 -6.02 28.35
C VAL A 176 1.19 -6.61 28.98
N ASP A 177 1.80 -7.60 28.34
CA ASP A 177 2.96 -8.32 28.83
C ASP A 177 4.29 -7.70 28.36
N ASP A 178 4.30 -7.01 27.21
CA ASP A 178 5.45 -6.28 26.68
C ASP A 178 5.13 -4.81 26.32
N VAL A 179 5.41 -3.93 27.29
CA VAL A 179 5.26 -2.47 27.14
C VAL A 179 6.12 -1.86 26.03
N LYS A 180 7.20 -2.52 25.60
CA LYS A 180 8.12 -1.99 24.57
C LYS A 180 7.57 -2.23 23.16
N GLN A 181 6.69 -3.20 22.98
CA GLN A 181 6.17 -3.59 21.67
C GLN A 181 5.46 -2.42 20.98
N PHE A 182 4.68 -1.63 21.71
CA PHE A 182 4.06 -0.41 21.20
C PHE A 182 5.10 0.57 20.63
N GLY A 183 6.17 0.85 21.39
CA GLY A 183 7.25 1.75 20.95
C GLY A 183 7.90 1.26 19.65
N SER A 184 8.15 -0.05 19.55
CA SER A 184 8.68 -0.68 18.33
C SER A 184 7.78 -0.49 17.11
N ILE A 185 6.46 -0.66 17.26
CA ILE A 185 5.50 -0.40 16.17
C ILE A 185 5.52 1.07 15.80
N LYS A 186 5.38 1.95 16.80
CA LYS A 186 5.34 3.40 16.63
C LYS A 186 6.55 3.88 15.82
N ASP A 187 7.74 3.42 16.17
CA ASP A 187 8.99 3.86 15.53
C ASP A 187 9.16 3.29 14.10
N SER A 188 8.65 2.08 13.85
CA SER A 188 8.71 1.45 12.53
C SER A 188 7.64 1.98 11.55
N GLN A 189 6.40 2.14 12.02
CA GLN A 189 5.24 2.51 11.20
C GLN A 189 5.02 4.02 11.13
N GLY A 190 5.23 4.75 12.23
CA GLY A 190 4.89 6.17 12.34
C GLY A 190 5.58 7.06 11.30
N LYS A 191 6.85 6.76 10.97
CA LYS A 191 7.59 7.47 9.91
C LYS A 191 7.16 7.10 8.50
N TYR A 192 6.64 5.90 8.29
CA TYR A 192 6.24 5.42 6.97
C TYR A 192 4.85 5.91 6.60
N LEU A 193 3.90 5.83 7.53
CA LEU A 193 2.50 6.19 7.31
C LEU A 193 2.31 7.71 7.12
N LEU A 194 3.00 8.54 7.89
CA LEU A 194 2.84 10.00 7.81
C LEU A 194 3.49 10.63 6.57
N ARG A 195 4.21 9.86 5.75
CA ARG A 195 4.81 10.39 4.53
C ARG A 195 3.75 10.54 3.43
N LYS A 196 3.84 11.66 2.71
CA LYS A 196 3.19 11.84 1.42
C LYS A 196 3.66 10.75 0.45
N ARG A 197 2.70 10.05 -0.13
CA ARG A 197 2.93 8.99 -1.12
C ARG A 197 2.21 9.37 -2.39
N ILE A 198 2.86 9.12 -3.52
CA ILE A 198 2.25 9.30 -4.83
C ILE A 198 1.75 7.94 -5.30
N THR A 199 0.47 7.85 -5.62
CA THR A 199 -0.17 6.64 -6.15
C THR A 199 -0.89 6.93 -7.46
N PHE A 200 -1.26 5.88 -8.18
CA PHE A 200 -2.14 6.00 -9.33
C PHE A 200 -3.54 6.40 -8.89
N LEU A 201 -4.20 7.22 -9.69
CA LEU A 201 -5.60 7.56 -9.47
C LEU A 201 -6.46 6.28 -9.58
N GLU A 202 -6.98 5.80 -8.45
CA GLU A 202 -7.85 4.64 -8.42
C GLU A 202 -9.27 5.00 -8.92
N LYS A 203 -9.49 4.88 -10.23
CA LYS A 203 -10.85 4.81 -10.78
C LYS A 203 -11.36 3.38 -10.65
N ASN A 204 -12.23 3.14 -9.66
CA ASN A 204 -12.94 1.86 -9.43
C ASN A 204 -12.04 0.68 -9.04
N SER A 205 -11.17 0.86 -8.05
CA SER A 205 -10.52 -0.27 -7.38
C SER A 205 -11.60 -1.13 -6.71
N ILE A 206 -11.75 -2.35 -7.22
CA ILE A 206 -12.42 -3.43 -6.49
C ILE A 206 -11.57 -3.66 -5.23
N PRO A 207 -12.12 -3.55 -4.00
CA PRO A 207 -11.35 -3.84 -2.79
C PRO A 207 -10.76 -5.23 -2.92
N LYS A 208 -9.43 -5.34 -2.96
CA LYS A 208 -8.76 -6.63 -3.18
C LYS A 208 -8.89 -7.53 -1.95
N ASP A 209 -9.04 -6.94 -0.76
CA ASP A 209 -9.22 -7.62 0.51
C ASP A 209 -10.48 -7.12 1.23
N LYS A 210 -11.31 -8.05 1.74
CA LYS A 210 -12.47 -7.73 2.59
C LYS A 210 -12.10 -6.87 3.82
N ILE A 211 -10.89 -7.07 4.34
CA ILE A 211 -10.36 -6.44 5.56
C ILE A 211 -9.96 -4.97 5.34
N GLU A 212 -9.94 -4.46 4.11
CA GLU A 212 -9.52 -3.07 3.85
C GLU A 212 -10.33 -2.04 4.63
N LYS A 213 -11.62 -2.31 4.91
CA LYS A 213 -12.49 -1.41 5.70
C LYS A 213 -12.29 -1.50 7.21
N PHE A 214 -11.63 -2.54 7.70
CA PHE A 214 -11.46 -2.81 9.13
C PHE A 214 -10.43 -1.85 9.72
N GLN A 215 -10.79 -1.17 10.81
CA GLN A 215 -9.87 -0.26 11.48
C GLN A 215 -8.99 -1.01 12.47
N GLU A 216 -7.69 -0.76 12.45
CA GLU A 216 -6.74 -1.40 13.36
C GLU A 216 -5.89 -0.33 14.04
N PHE A 217 -5.84 -0.39 15.37
CA PHE A 217 -5.00 0.45 16.21
C PHE A 217 -4.20 -0.41 17.18
N VAL A 218 -3.05 0.11 17.58
CA VAL A 218 -2.32 -0.39 18.75
C VAL A 218 -2.20 0.74 19.74
N VAL A 219 -2.47 0.47 21.02
CA VAL A 219 -2.44 1.48 22.10
C VAL A 219 -1.32 1.20 23.09
N SER A 220 -0.72 2.24 23.65
CA SER A 220 0.24 2.09 24.74
C SER A 220 -0.47 1.69 26.04
N ASN A 221 0.11 0.78 26.81
CA ASN A 221 -0.55 0.19 27.99
C ASN A 221 -1.00 1.25 29.02
N ASN A 222 -0.22 2.31 29.21
CA ASN A 222 -0.56 3.40 30.13
C ASN A 222 -1.80 4.22 29.70
N GLN A 223 -2.30 4.06 28.47
CA GLN A 223 -3.52 4.73 27.99
C GLN A 223 -4.75 3.83 28.02
N ILE A 224 -4.62 2.52 28.33
CA ILE A 224 -5.77 1.60 28.39
C ILE A 224 -6.86 2.12 29.34
N LYS A 225 -6.48 2.68 30.50
CA LYS A 225 -7.44 3.28 31.44
C LYS A 225 -8.14 4.52 30.87
N ASN A 226 -7.43 5.34 30.10
CA ASN A 226 -8.04 6.51 29.44
C ASN A 226 -8.99 6.07 28.32
N LEU A 227 -8.65 4.97 27.64
CA LEU A 227 -9.44 4.39 26.54
C LEU A 227 -10.72 3.70 27.04
N THR A 228 -10.63 2.91 28.12
CA THR A 228 -11.72 2.06 28.60
C THR A 228 -12.43 2.59 29.85
N GLY A 229 -11.82 3.53 30.58
CA GLY A 229 -12.22 3.87 31.96
C GLY A 229 -11.81 2.82 33.02
N ILE A 230 -11.28 1.66 32.61
CA ILE A 230 -10.99 0.51 33.47
C ILE A 230 -9.48 0.25 33.54
N SER A 231 -8.96 -0.14 34.71
CA SER A 231 -7.54 -0.48 34.85
C SER A 231 -7.22 -1.86 34.24
N ILE A 232 -6.00 -2.03 33.75
CA ILE A 232 -5.52 -3.32 33.22
C ILE A 232 -5.72 -4.44 34.26
N SER A 233 -5.42 -4.19 35.54
CA SER A 233 -5.62 -5.17 36.61
C SER A 233 -7.08 -5.59 36.80
N ARG A 234 -8.06 -4.72 36.49
CA ARG A 234 -9.48 -5.09 36.53
C ARG A 234 -9.89 -5.86 35.27
N LEU A 235 -9.42 -5.46 34.09
CA LEU A 235 -9.62 -6.20 32.84
C LEU A 235 -9.04 -7.63 32.92
N ASN A 236 -7.86 -7.79 33.50
CA ASN A 236 -7.26 -9.11 33.74
C ASN A 236 -8.10 -9.97 34.70
N ARG A 237 -8.80 -9.37 35.67
CA ARG A 237 -9.72 -10.12 36.54
C ARG A 237 -10.93 -10.64 35.78
N PHE A 238 -11.46 -9.88 34.82
CA PHE A 238 -12.56 -10.33 33.94
C PHE A 238 -12.15 -11.53 33.07
N ILE A 239 -10.92 -11.51 32.55
CA ILE A 239 -10.38 -12.67 31.83
C ILE A 239 -10.24 -13.88 32.77
N GLN A 240 -9.68 -13.69 33.96
CA GLN A 240 -9.49 -14.77 34.94
C GLN A 240 -10.81 -15.36 35.45
N SER A 241 -11.86 -14.55 35.60
CA SER A 241 -13.21 -15.00 35.97
C SER A 241 -13.98 -15.61 34.79
N LYS A 242 -13.43 -15.57 33.58
CA LYS A 242 -14.07 -15.95 32.31
C LYS A 242 -15.39 -15.20 32.04
N ASN A 243 -15.55 -14.02 32.62
CA ASN A 243 -16.70 -13.15 32.41
C ASN A 243 -16.20 -11.78 31.96
N ILE A 244 -16.21 -11.53 30.65
CA ILE A 244 -15.66 -10.30 30.06
C ILE A 244 -16.70 -9.20 29.84
N ASN A 245 -17.97 -9.45 30.16
CA ASN A 245 -19.08 -8.51 29.94
C ASN A 245 -19.44 -7.66 31.19
N GLU A 246 -18.59 -7.69 32.23
CA GLU A 246 -18.70 -6.91 33.48
C GLU A 246 -17.82 -5.64 33.48
#